data_AF-A0A2M7DPM7-F1
#
_entry.id   AF-A0A2M7DPM7-F1
#
_cell.length_a   1.000
_cell.length_b   1.000
_cell.length_c   1.000
_cell.angle_alpha   90.00
_cell.angle_beta   90.00
_cell.angle_gamma   90.00
#
_symmetry.space_group_name_H-M   'P 1'
#
loop_
_entity.id
_entity.type
_entity.pdbx_description
1 polymer ?
#
loop_
_entity_poly.entity_id
_entity_poly.type
_entity_poly.pdbx_seq_one_letter_code
_entity_poly.pdbx_strand_id
1 'polypeptide(L)'
;MKLFLFTLVFIFTIYNSTAQTIQNSSYSTTGYIKMDGTIQNSSYSTVGYIKENGTIQNASYSTIGYIKNDGTIQNSNYSTVGYVKEDGNVQNSSYSTIGYVKEDGTIQNSSYSTIGYAKNIKKEWAAVVFFFFQFH
;
A
#
# COMPACT_ATOMS: atom_id res chain seq x y z
N MET A 1 -26.43 44.71 28.30
CA MET A 1 -25.33 43.96 27.65
C MET A 1 -24.86 42.86 28.58
N LYS A 2 -25.26 41.60 28.33
CA LYS A 2 -24.60 40.41 28.88
C LYS A 2 -24.05 39.66 27.68
N LEU A 3 -22.74 39.73 27.50
CA LEU A 3 -22.02 39.10 26.40
C LEU A 3 -21.95 37.60 26.70
N PHE A 4 -22.62 36.78 25.89
CA PHE A 4 -22.51 35.33 25.97
C PHE A 4 -21.10 34.90 25.55
N LEU A 5 -20.39 34.27 26.47
CA LEU A 5 -19.08 33.66 26.25
C LEU A 5 -19.30 32.31 25.54
N PHE A 6 -19.18 32.28 24.21
CA PHE A 6 -19.12 31.04 23.43
C PHE A 6 -17.68 30.54 23.39
N THR A 7 -17.33 29.66 24.32
CA THR A 7 -16.05 28.95 24.27
C THR A 7 -16.17 27.80 23.26
N LEU A 8 -15.76 28.05 22.02
CA LEU A 8 -15.63 27.03 20.98
C LEU A 8 -14.42 26.14 21.31
N VAL A 9 -14.66 25.01 21.99
CA VAL A 9 -13.64 24.00 22.23
C VAL A 9 -13.38 23.26 20.91
N PHE A 10 -12.33 23.67 20.20
CA PHE A 10 -11.84 22.99 19.00
C PHE A 10 -11.06 21.74 19.45
N ILE A 11 -11.72 20.58 19.43
CA ILE A 11 -11.05 19.29 19.70
C ILE A 11 -10.24 18.94 18.45
N PHE A 12 -8.95 19.31 18.46
CA PHE A 12 -7.98 18.81 17.50
C PHE A 12 -7.64 17.37 17.90
N THR A 13 -8.40 16.39 17.40
CA THR A 13 -7.99 14.98 17.50
C THR A 13 -6.73 14.80 16.67
N ILE A 14 -5.60 14.65 17.35
CA ILE A 14 -4.32 14.29 16.75
C ILE A 14 -4.47 12.85 16.27
N TYR A 15 -4.78 12.67 14.97
CA TYR A 15 -4.69 11.36 14.34
C TYR A 15 -3.22 10.95 14.35
N ASN A 16 -2.86 10.07 15.29
CA ASN A 16 -1.56 9.41 15.28
C ASN A 16 -1.48 8.61 13.98
N SER A 17 -0.79 9.16 12.98
CA SER A 17 -0.52 8.49 11.72
C SER A 17 0.47 7.35 11.97
N THR A 18 -0.03 6.21 12.45
CA THR A 18 0.75 4.98 12.53
C THR A 18 1.11 4.55 11.11
N ALA A 19 2.38 4.70 10.76
CA ALA A 19 2.91 4.10 9.54
C ALA A 19 2.84 2.58 9.68
N GLN A 20 2.38 1.91 8.63
CA GLN A 20 2.22 0.47 8.61
C GLN A 20 3.51 -0.16 8.10
N THR A 21 4.05 -1.14 8.82
CA THR A 21 5.39 -1.69 8.57
C THR A 21 5.36 -2.76 7.49
N ILE A 22 6.35 -2.73 6.60
CA ILE A 22 6.67 -3.81 5.65
C ILE A 22 7.91 -4.55 6.16
N GLN A 23 7.83 -5.87 6.22
CA GLN A 23 8.93 -6.74 6.64
C GLN A 23 9.20 -7.82 5.61
N ASN A 24 10.45 -8.28 5.54
CA ASN A 24 10.80 -9.48 4.81
C ASN A 24 10.43 -10.76 5.58
N SER A 25 10.66 -11.93 4.98
CA SER A 25 10.37 -13.24 5.59
C SER A 25 11.13 -13.51 6.89
N SER A 26 12.25 -12.83 7.13
CA SER A 26 13.03 -12.86 8.37
C SER A 26 12.61 -11.78 9.38
N TYR A 27 11.45 -11.15 9.19
CA TYR A 27 10.90 -10.08 10.05
C TYR A 27 11.75 -8.80 10.12
N SER A 28 12.76 -8.64 9.25
CA SER A 28 13.49 -7.38 9.17
C SER A 28 12.65 -6.35 8.42
N THR A 29 12.57 -5.14 8.96
CA THR A 29 11.84 -4.03 8.32
C THR A 29 12.50 -3.63 7.02
N THR A 30 11.74 -3.66 5.93
CA THR A 30 12.19 -3.22 4.59
C THR A 30 11.63 -1.86 4.21
N GLY A 31 10.53 -1.44 4.84
CA GLY A 31 9.93 -0.14 4.59
C GLY A 31 8.64 0.08 5.37
N TYR A 32 7.93 1.14 4.98
CA TYR A 32 6.69 1.58 5.61
C TYR A 32 5.72 2.08 4.55
N ILE A 33 4.42 1.87 4.75
CA ILE A 33 3.36 2.55 4.01
C ILE A 33 2.53 3.36 5.00
N LYS A 34 2.46 4.67 4.79
CA LYS A 34 1.61 5.55 5.59
C LYS A 34 0.15 5.45 5.15
N MET A 35 -0.76 5.89 6.02
CA MET A 35 -2.19 5.91 5.71
C MET A 35 -2.53 6.77 4.48
N ASP A 36 -1.74 7.83 4.24
CA ASP A 36 -1.87 8.70 3.06
C ASP A 36 -1.28 8.09 1.77
N GLY A 37 -0.76 6.86 1.85
CA GLY A 37 -0.17 6.13 0.75
C GLY A 37 1.29 6.48 0.45
N THR A 38 1.95 7.29 1.27
CA THR A 38 3.41 7.51 1.17
C THR A 38 4.15 6.21 1.48
N ILE A 39 5.02 5.78 0.57
CA ILE A 39 5.88 4.61 0.73
C ILE A 39 7.29 5.08 1.10
N GLN A 40 7.82 4.55 2.18
CA GLN A 40 9.17 4.83 2.65
C GLN A 40 10.00 3.55 2.73
N ASN A 41 11.31 3.67 2.51
CA ASN A 41 12.25 2.59 2.78
C ASN A 41 12.54 2.45 4.30
N SER A 42 13.35 1.48 4.69
CA SER A 42 13.73 1.23 6.09
C SER A 42 14.50 2.38 6.75
N SER A 43 15.08 3.29 5.96
CA SER A 43 15.72 4.53 6.44
C SER A 43 14.76 5.74 6.42
N TYR A 44 13.45 5.52 6.29
CA TYR A 44 12.40 6.54 6.26
C TYR A 44 12.48 7.53 5.08
N SER A 45 13.30 7.26 4.06
CA SER A 45 13.29 8.06 2.84
C SER A 45 12.09 7.67 1.98
N THR A 46 11.40 8.67 1.43
CA THR A 46 10.24 8.43 0.56
C THR A 46 10.70 7.89 -0.78
N VAL A 47 10.16 6.73 -1.17
CA VAL A 47 10.51 6.02 -2.42
C VAL A 47 9.34 5.96 -3.41
N GLY A 48 8.12 6.32 -2.97
CA GLY A 48 6.96 6.40 -3.85
C GLY A 48 5.67 6.73 -3.13
N TYR A 49 4.58 6.68 -3.88
CA TYR A 49 3.24 6.99 -3.40
C TYR A 49 2.20 6.06 -4.06
N ILE A 50 1.18 5.68 -3.31
CA ILE A 50 -0.08 5.15 -3.84
C ILE A 50 -1.19 6.12 -3.42
N LYS A 51 -1.72 6.87 -4.38
CA LYS A 51 -2.79 7.85 -4.11
C LYS A 51 -4.12 7.15 -3.88
N GLU A 52 -5.02 7.81 -3.15
CA GLU A 52 -6.36 7.30 -2.87
C GLU A 52 -7.17 6.99 -4.14
N ASN A 53 -6.95 7.75 -5.22
CA ASN A 53 -7.54 7.49 -6.53
C ASN A 53 -6.91 6.32 -7.30
N GLY A 54 -6.00 5.57 -6.68
CA GLY A 54 -5.30 4.43 -7.27
C GLY A 54 -4.05 4.77 -8.07
N THR A 55 -3.67 6.04 -8.23
CA THR A 55 -2.44 6.41 -8.97
C THR A 55 -1.20 5.99 -8.20
N ILE A 56 -0.29 5.26 -8.84
CA ILE A 56 1.00 4.85 -8.27
C ILE A 56 2.09 5.75 -8.86
N GLN A 57 2.89 6.37 -7.98
CA GLN A 57 3.98 7.27 -8.37
C GLN A 57 5.30 6.86 -7.73
N ASN A 58 6.41 7.16 -8.41
CA ASN A 58 7.74 7.08 -7.81
C ASN A 58 8.05 8.31 -6.92
N ALA A 59 9.23 8.33 -6.29
CA ALA A 59 9.67 9.44 -5.44
C ALA A 59 9.72 10.81 -6.15
N SER A 60 9.89 10.82 -7.47
CA SER A 60 9.88 12.04 -8.31
C SER A 60 8.48 12.41 -8.82
N TYR A 61 7.42 11.83 -8.24
CA TYR A 61 6.02 12.05 -8.62
C TYR A 61 5.64 11.65 -10.06
N SER A 62 6.51 10.91 -10.76
CA SER A 62 6.13 10.37 -12.07
C SER A 62 5.19 9.18 -11.88
N THR A 63 4.10 9.16 -12.63
CA THR A 63 3.14 8.05 -12.61
C THR A 63 3.75 6.81 -13.23
N ILE A 64 3.78 5.72 -12.47
CA ILE A 64 4.33 4.42 -12.90
C ILE A 64 3.25 3.36 -13.07
N GLY A 65 2.06 3.57 -12.51
CA GLY A 65 0.96 2.63 -12.63
C GLY A 65 -0.33 3.10 -11.98
N TYR A 66 -1.31 2.21 -11.99
CA TYR A 66 -2.65 2.44 -11.46
C TYR A 66 -3.21 1.19 -10.79
N ILE A 67 -3.98 1.40 -9.73
CA ILE A 67 -4.87 0.41 -9.10
C ILE A 67 -6.30 0.80 -9.47
N LYS A 68 -7.06 -0.11 -10.07
CA LYS A 68 -8.49 0.06 -10.32
C LYS A 68 -9.30 -0.44 -9.12
N ASN A 69 -10.53 0.05 -8.98
CA ASN A 69 -11.44 -0.34 -7.90
C ASN A 69 -11.81 -1.84 -7.93
N ASP A 70 -11.67 -2.51 -9.07
CA ASP A 70 -11.90 -3.95 -9.22
C ASP A 70 -10.66 -4.81 -8.93
N GLY A 71 -9.58 -4.20 -8.43
CA GLY A 71 -8.32 -4.86 -8.15
C GLY A 71 -7.39 -5.04 -9.36
N THR A 72 -7.75 -4.53 -10.54
CA THR A 72 -6.86 -4.53 -11.71
C THR A 72 -5.67 -3.60 -11.49
N ILE A 73 -4.46 -4.10 -11.74
CA ILE A 73 -3.21 -3.34 -11.67
C ILE A 73 -2.70 -3.07 -13.07
N GLN A 74 -2.40 -1.80 -13.37
CA GLN A 74 -1.91 -1.36 -14.68
C GLN A 74 -0.57 -0.63 -14.55
N ASN A 75 0.25 -0.70 -15.60
CA ASN A 75 1.44 0.15 -15.72
C ASN A 75 1.06 1.57 -16.22
N SER A 76 2.06 2.45 -16.36
CA SER A 76 1.89 3.84 -16.83
C SER A 76 1.28 3.96 -18.23
N ASN A 77 1.41 2.93 -19.06
CA ASN A 77 0.81 2.85 -20.40
C ASN A 77 -0.60 2.24 -20.39
N TYR A 78 -1.24 2.12 -19.22
CA TYR A 78 -2.56 1.51 -19.01
C TYR A 78 -2.67 0.04 -19.43
N SER A 79 -1.54 -0.65 -19.64
CA SER A 79 -1.54 -2.08 -19.87
C SER A 79 -1.67 -2.82 -18.55
N THR A 80 -2.57 -3.81 -18.48
CA THR A 80 -2.74 -4.64 -17.29
C THR A 80 -1.50 -5.49 -17.02
N VAL A 81 -0.98 -5.41 -15.79
CA VAL A 81 0.15 -6.22 -15.32
C VAL A 81 -0.29 -7.32 -14.36
N GLY A 82 -1.48 -7.19 -13.77
CA GLY A 82 -2.05 -8.23 -12.93
C GLY A 82 -3.32 -7.80 -12.22
N TYR A 83 -3.73 -8.64 -11.26
CA TYR A 83 -4.97 -8.50 -10.52
C TYR A 83 -4.75 -8.86 -9.06
N VAL A 84 -5.45 -8.17 -8.17
CA VAL A 84 -5.56 -8.48 -6.75
C VAL A 84 -7.02 -8.79 -6.45
N LYS A 85 -7.31 -10.01 -6.02
CA LYS A 85 -8.66 -10.43 -5.65
C LYS A 85 -8.94 -10.07 -4.20
N GLU A 86 -10.23 -9.93 -3.87
CA GLU A 86 -10.70 -9.59 -2.51
C GLU A 86 -10.26 -10.63 -1.46
N ASP A 87 -10.19 -11.90 -1.86
CA ASP A 87 -9.69 -13.00 -1.03
C ASP A 87 -8.15 -12.96 -0.82
N GLY A 88 -7.45 -12.04 -1.48
CA GLY A 88 -6.02 -11.85 -1.41
C GLY A 88 -5.22 -12.63 -2.46
N ASN A 89 -5.87 -13.36 -3.38
CA ASN A 89 -5.17 -14.00 -4.50
C ASN A 89 -4.59 -12.93 -5.45
N VAL A 90 -3.29 -13.01 -5.72
CA VAL A 90 -2.59 -12.11 -6.63
C VAL A 90 -2.23 -12.85 -7.91
N GLN A 91 -2.67 -12.32 -9.05
CA GLN A 91 -2.48 -12.92 -10.36
C GLN A 91 -1.69 -11.99 -11.29
N ASN A 92 -0.94 -12.56 -12.22
CA ASN A 92 -0.36 -11.81 -13.32
C ASN A 92 -1.39 -11.50 -14.42
N SER A 93 -0.99 -10.78 -15.47
CA SER A 93 -1.85 -10.42 -16.61
C SER A 93 -2.43 -11.61 -17.37
N SER A 94 -1.78 -12.78 -17.30
CA SER A 94 -2.25 -14.05 -17.87
C SER A 94 -3.11 -14.87 -16.89
N TYR A 95 -3.59 -14.27 -15.80
CA TYR A 95 -4.42 -14.90 -14.76
C TYR A 95 -3.75 -16.07 -14.00
N SER A 96 -2.44 -16.23 -14.11
CA SER A 96 -1.71 -17.20 -13.29
C SER A 96 -1.45 -16.61 -11.90
N THR A 97 -1.71 -17.38 -10.85
CA THR A 97 -1.44 -16.98 -9.47
C THR A 97 0.07 -16.81 -9.25
N ILE A 98 0.48 -15.64 -8.75
CA ILE A 98 1.88 -15.31 -8.43
C ILE A 98 2.11 -15.16 -6.92
N GLY A 99 1.04 -15.03 -6.14
CA GLY A 99 1.14 -14.97 -4.69
C GLY A 99 -0.19 -14.71 -3.99
N TYR A 100 -0.10 -14.48 -2.70
CA TYR A 100 -1.23 -14.27 -1.82
C TYR A 100 -0.92 -13.18 -0.80
N VAL A 101 -1.90 -12.32 -0.52
CA VAL A 101 -1.91 -11.38 0.61
C VAL A 101 -2.96 -11.85 1.61
N LYS A 102 -2.52 -12.43 2.73
CA LYS A 102 -3.41 -12.93 3.77
C LYS A 102 -3.99 -11.79 4.60
N GLU A 103 -5.13 -12.05 5.24
CA GLU A 103 -5.84 -11.09 6.10
C GLU A 103 -4.99 -10.64 7.30
N ASP A 104 -4.14 -11.52 7.82
CA ASP A 104 -3.21 -11.21 8.92
C ASP A 104 -1.97 -10.40 8.48
N GLY A 105 -1.88 -10.05 7.19
CA GLY A 105 -0.76 -9.35 6.58
C GLY A 105 0.37 -10.25 6.11
N THR A 106 0.27 -11.58 6.23
CA THR A 106 1.27 -12.50 5.69
C THR A 106 1.26 -12.49 4.16
N ILE A 107 2.43 -12.33 3.54
CA ILE A 107 2.60 -12.34 2.09
C ILE A 107 3.29 -13.63 1.67
N GLN A 108 2.67 -14.37 0.74
CA GLN A 108 3.18 -15.63 0.23
C GLN A 108 3.37 -15.59 -1.29
N ASN A 109 4.36 -16.32 -1.79
CA ASN A 109 4.48 -16.57 -3.23
C ASN A 109 3.48 -17.64 -3.71
N SER A 110 3.48 -17.95 -5.01
CA SER A 110 2.61 -18.97 -5.62
C SER A 110 2.79 -20.37 -5.04
N SER A 111 3.94 -20.67 -4.46
CA SER A 111 4.26 -21.93 -3.77
C SER A 111 3.96 -21.89 -2.27
N TYR A 112 3.18 -20.91 -1.80
CA TYR A 112 2.79 -20.72 -0.40
C TYR A 112 3.94 -20.47 0.58
N SER A 113 5.15 -20.18 0.09
CA SER A 113 6.26 -19.77 0.95
C SER A 113 6.12 -18.31 1.34
N THR A 114 6.29 -18.00 2.62
CA THR A 114 6.22 -16.62 3.12
C THR A 114 7.42 -15.81 2.62
N ILE A 115 7.13 -14.67 1.98
CA ILE A 115 8.13 -13.75 1.43
C ILE A 115 8.20 -12.42 2.19
N GLY A 116 7.19 -12.12 3.02
CA GLY A 116 7.19 -10.95 3.87
C GLY A 116 5.87 -10.75 4.61
N TYR A 117 5.77 -9.60 5.26
CA TYR A 117 4.62 -9.20 6.06
C TYR A 117 4.28 -7.73 5.80
N ALA A 118 2.98 -7.44 5.68
CA ALA A 118 2.43 -6.11 5.49
C ALA A 118 1.18 -5.96 6.37
N LYS A 119 1.38 -5.72 7.67
CA LYS A 119 0.29 -5.73 8.66
C LYS A 119 -0.50 -4.43 8.64
N ASN A 120 -1.83 -4.54 8.66
CA ASN A 120 -2.78 -3.43 8.56
C ASN A 120 -2.70 -2.63 7.25
N ILE A 121 -2.08 -3.18 6.20
CA ILE A 121 -1.96 -2.58 4.87
C ILE A 121 -3.06 -3.12 3.96
N LYS A 122 -3.66 -2.25 3.13
CA LYS A 122 -4.61 -2.67 2.08
C LYS A 122 -3.98 -3.73 1.17
N LYS A 123 -4.73 -4.78 0.84
CA LYS A 123 -4.19 -5.93 0.09
C LYS A 123 -3.57 -5.52 -1.25
N GLU A 124 -4.21 -4.58 -1.94
CA GLU A 124 -3.75 -4.04 -3.22
C GLU A 124 -2.45 -3.27 -3.08
N TRP A 125 -2.28 -2.54 -1.98
CA TRP A 125 -1.06 -1.76 -1.71
C TRP A 125 0.11 -2.67 -1.36
N ALA A 126 -0.14 -3.69 -0.53
CA ALA A 126 0.85 -4.73 -0.27
C ALA A 126 1.24 -5.44 -1.57
N ALA A 127 0.25 -5.82 -2.40
CA ALA A 127 0.52 -6.51 -3.64
C ALA A 127 1.33 -5.66 -4.63
N VAL A 128 1.05 -4.35 -4.72
CA VAL A 128 1.82 -3.39 -5.51
C VAL A 128 3.30 -3.41 -5.13
N VAL A 129 3.61 -3.38 -3.83
CA VAL A 129 5.00 -3.34 -3.35
C VAL A 129 5.71 -4.69 -3.49
N PHE A 130 5.01 -5.81 -3.28
CA PHE A 130 5.64 -7.14 -3.29
C PHE A 130 5.71 -7.79 -4.68
N PHE A 131 4.75 -7.52 -5.58
CA PHE A 131 4.61 -8.29 -6.82
C PHE A 131 4.70 -7.46 -8.10
N PHE A 132 4.35 -6.17 -8.09
CA PHE A 132 4.15 -5.42 -9.33
C PHE A 132 5.13 -4.27 -9.57
N PHE A 133 5.55 -3.56 -8.52
CA PHE A 133 6.39 -2.36 -8.65
C PHE A 133 7.54 -2.38 -7.66
N GLN A 134 8.73 -2.06 -8.16
CA GLN A 134 9.90 -1.80 -7.33
C GLN A 134 10.02 -0.30 -7.08
N PHE A 135 10.23 0.06 -5.82
CA PHE A 135 10.49 1.44 -5.40
C PHE A 135 11.96 1.55 -4.99
N HIS A 136 12.64 2.59 -5.48
CA HIS A 136 14.07 2.84 -5.27
C HIS A 136 14.27 4.21 -4.62
#